data_AF-A0A4S2D864-F1
#
_entry.id   AF-A0A4S2D864-F1
#
_cell.length_a   1.000
_cell.length_b   1.000
_cell.length_c   1.000
_cell.angle_alpha   90.00
_cell.angle_beta   90.00
_cell.angle_gamma   90.00
#
_symmetry.space_group_name_H-M   'P 1'
#
loop_
_entity.id
_entity.type
_entity.pdbx_description
1 polymer ?
#
loop_
_entity_poly.entity_id
_entity_poly.type
_entity_poly.pdbx_seq_one_letter_code
_entity_poly.pdbx_strand_id
1 'polypeptide(L)'
;MPAWWEEVLHVVTGRVSRHDDLPDLRGLETRRVALEKTHFLVNDRERRGEERRTYVMRHVASTRHDTTTVAVTSNGRGVGSLPREVAASIAPLLRRIGGAAIINGAGARPGSLRLWVDLPTSAALGDFALQRDGAATQDS
;
A
#
# COMPACT_ATOMS: atom_id res chain seq x y z
N MET A 1 3.98 27.32 -15.73
CA MET A 1 4.41 26.19 -14.87
C MET A 1 3.15 25.45 -14.45
N PRO A 2 2.76 24.34 -15.08
CA PRO A 2 1.38 23.88 -15.01
C PRO A 2 1.15 22.92 -13.83
N ALA A 3 0.28 23.37 -12.92
CA ALA A 3 -0.21 22.65 -11.73
C ALA A 3 -1.34 21.66 -12.05
N TRP A 4 -1.20 20.87 -13.12
CA TRP A 4 -2.27 19.99 -13.63
C TRP A 4 -1.91 18.50 -13.74
N TRP A 5 -0.67 18.10 -13.40
CA TRP A 5 -0.21 16.70 -13.50
C TRP A 5 -0.42 15.88 -12.21
N GLU A 6 -0.86 16.48 -11.11
CA GLU A 6 -1.05 15.76 -9.83
C GLU A 6 -2.40 15.01 -9.75
N GLU A 7 -3.31 15.22 -10.71
CA GLU A 7 -4.65 14.65 -10.64
C GLU A 7 -4.82 13.36 -11.47
N VAL A 8 -4.00 13.12 -12.50
CA VAL A 8 -4.31 12.06 -13.48
C VAL A 8 -3.05 11.44 -14.10
N LEU A 9 -2.43 10.48 -13.41
CA LEU A 9 -1.77 9.34 -14.06
C LEU A 9 -2.18 8.05 -13.34
N HIS A 10 -3.47 7.76 -13.50
CA HIS A 10 -3.99 6.45 -13.89
C HIS A 10 -3.25 5.21 -13.35
N VAL A 11 -3.91 4.56 -12.40
CA VAL A 11 -4.42 3.18 -12.58
C VAL A 11 -4.09 2.63 -13.97
N VAL A 12 -3.35 1.51 -14.01
CA VAL A 12 -2.97 0.68 -15.17
C VAL A 12 -1.47 0.69 -15.44
N THR A 13 -0.79 -0.30 -14.84
CA THR A 13 0.04 -1.27 -15.58
C THR A 13 0.31 -2.46 -14.65
N GLY A 14 -0.22 -3.64 -15.01
CA GLY A 14 0.15 -4.92 -14.39
C GLY A 14 -0.97 -5.64 -13.62
N ARG A 15 -1.94 -6.21 -14.34
CA ARG A 15 -2.59 -7.52 -14.09
C ARG A 15 -2.81 -7.95 -12.62
N VAL A 16 -3.74 -7.32 -11.90
CA VAL A 16 -4.56 -8.01 -10.88
C VAL A 16 -5.98 -7.50 -11.02
N SER A 17 -6.84 -8.31 -11.68
CA SER A 17 -8.18 -7.91 -12.11
C SER A 17 -9.28 -8.06 -11.06
N ARG A 18 -8.99 -8.45 -9.82
CA ARG A 18 -10.00 -8.44 -8.74
C ARG A 18 -9.34 -8.13 -7.39
N HIS A 19 -9.99 -7.30 -6.57
CA HIS A 19 -9.61 -7.12 -5.16
C HIS A 19 -9.59 -8.45 -4.38
N ASP A 20 -10.39 -9.44 -4.81
CA ASP A 20 -10.48 -10.78 -4.22
C ASP A 20 -9.21 -11.63 -4.33
N ASP A 21 -8.29 -11.32 -5.26
CA ASP A 21 -7.08 -12.15 -5.49
C ASP A 21 -5.82 -11.53 -4.85
N LEU A 22 -5.97 -10.42 -4.13
CA LEU A 22 -4.83 -9.75 -3.52
C LEU A 22 -4.34 -10.50 -2.27
N PRO A 23 -3.02 -10.64 -2.08
CA PRO A 23 -2.47 -11.22 -0.85
C PRO A 23 -2.90 -10.38 0.35
N ASP A 24 -3.47 -11.06 1.35
CA ASP A 24 -3.90 -10.45 2.60
C ASP A 24 -2.77 -10.48 3.63
N LEU A 25 -2.32 -9.30 4.06
CA LEU A 25 -1.20 -9.15 5.00
C LEU A 25 -1.68 -8.70 6.39
N ARG A 26 -3.00 -8.67 6.62
CA ARG A 26 -3.60 -8.10 7.85
C ARG A 26 -3.36 -8.94 9.10
N GLY A 27 -2.95 -10.19 8.94
CA GLY A 27 -2.58 -11.11 10.02
C GLY A 27 -1.09 -11.10 10.38
N LEU A 28 -0.24 -10.36 9.66
CA LEU A 28 1.20 -10.33 9.90
C LEU A 28 1.56 -9.39 11.06
N GLU A 29 2.76 -9.58 11.60
CA GLU A 29 3.36 -8.59 12.50
C GLU A 29 3.54 -7.26 11.75
N THR A 30 3.01 -6.19 12.33
CA THR A 30 2.93 -4.88 11.70
C THR A 30 3.52 -3.77 12.55
N ARG A 31 3.96 -2.72 11.88
CA ARG A 31 4.35 -1.44 12.49
C ARG A 31 3.52 -0.31 11.88
N ARG A 32 3.22 0.70 12.69
CA ARG A 32 2.48 1.88 12.22
C ARG A 32 3.37 2.81 11.42
N VAL A 33 2.94 3.13 10.20
CA VAL A 33 3.63 4.07 9.30
C VAL A 33 2.66 5.18 8.91
N ALA A 34 3.13 6.43 9.04
CA ALA A 34 2.40 7.59 8.55
C ALA A 34 2.56 7.70 7.03
N LEU A 35 1.44 7.86 6.32
CA LEU A 35 1.47 8.11 4.90
C LEU A 35 1.96 9.53 4.60
N GLU A 36 2.67 9.66 3.48
CA GLU A 36 3.04 10.92 2.86
C GLU A 36 2.11 11.25 1.70
N LYS A 37 2.14 12.50 1.24
CA LYS A 37 1.32 12.99 0.12
C LYS A 37 -0.15 12.60 0.29
N THR A 38 -0.64 12.64 1.53
CA THR A 38 -2.02 12.28 1.83
C THR A 38 -2.93 13.29 1.16
N HIS A 39 -3.77 12.83 0.24
CA HIS A 39 -4.72 13.73 -0.41
C HIS A 39 -5.75 14.19 0.63
N PHE A 40 -6.06 15.49 0.66
CA PHE A 40 -6.97 16.13 1.63
C PHE A 40 -8.44 15.67 1.54
N LEU A 41 -8.72 14.58 0.82
CA LEU A 41 -10.05 14.07 0.48
C LEU A 41 -10.41 12.77 1.20
N VAL A 42 -9.77 12.44 2.33
CA VAL A 42 -10.38 11.48 3.25
C VAL A 42 -11.42 12.24 4.06
N ASN A 43 -12.69 12.02 3.72
CA ASN A 43 -13.85 12.68 4.31
C ASN A 43 -13.73 12.65 5.85
N ASP A 44 -14.11 13.70 6.56
CA ASP A 44 -13.97 13.77 8.02
C ASP A 44 -14.69 12.62 8.74
N ARG A 45 -15.75 12.07 8.12
CA ARG A 45 -16.40 10.82 8.53
C ARG A 45 -15.47 9.60 8.43
N GLU A 46 -14.72 9.51 7.34
CA GLU A 46 -13.63 8.55 7.18
C GLU A 46 -12.40 8.92 8.02
N ARG A 47 -12.33 10.06 8.72
CA ARG A 47 -11.30 10.27 9.76
C ARG A 47 -11.75 9.72 11.12
N ARG A 48 -13.02 9.90 11.47
CA ARG A 48 -13.60 9.60 12.79
C ARG A 48 -14.11 8.17 12.99
N GLY A 49 -14.23 7.36 11.94
CA GLY A 49 -14.68 5.96 12.07
C GLY A 49 -13.64 5.06 12.76
N GLU A 50 -14.08 4.36 13.81
CA GLU A 50 -13.33 3.34 14.57
C GLU A 50 -13.24 1.98 13.85
N GLU A 51 -13.91 1.83 12.70
CA GLU A 51 -13.90 0.57 11.95
C GLU A 51 -12.51 0.26 11.39
N ARG A 52 -12.09 -1.01 11.53
CA ARG A 52 -10.82 -1.52 10.97
C ARG A 52 -10.81 -1.28 9.46
N ARG A 53 -9.99 -0.33 9.02
CA ARG A 53 -9.98 0.08 7.61
C ARG A 53 -9.15 -0.89 6.80
N THR A 54 -9.61 -1.16 5.60
CA THR A 54 -8.89 -2.01 4.65
C THR A 54 -8.32 -1.12 3.56
N TYR A 55 -7.01 -1.15 3.40
CA TYR A 55 -6.30 -0.43 2.34
C TYR A 55 -5.56 -1.41 1.43
N VAL A 56 -5.30 -0.98 0.21
CA VAL A 56 -4.47 -1.70 -0.74
C VAL A 56 -3.19 -0.90 -0.94
N MET A 57 -2.04 -1.52 -0.68
CA MET A 57 -0.75 -0.98 -1.11
C MET A 57 -0.38 -1.54 -2.47
N ARG A 58 0.18 -0.70 -3.35
CA ARG A 58 0.58 -1.07 -4.70
C ARG A 58 1.90 -0.42 -5.08
N HIS A 59 2.81 -1.22 -5.62
CA HIS A 59 4.02 -0.72 -6.26
C HIS A 59 3.65 0.01 -7.56
N VAL A 60 4.05 1.26 -7.69
CA VAL A 60 3.85 2.05 -8.91
C VAL A 60 5.14 1.99 -9.72
N ALA A 61 5.05 1.57 -10.98
CA ALA A 61 6.21 1.49 -11.86
C ALA A 61 6.85 2.88 -12.03
N SER A 62 8.16 2.89 -11.85
CA SER A 62 9.05 4.04 -11.87
C SER A 62 8.97 4.85 -13.16
N THR A 63 8.92 6.18 -13.05
CA THR A 63 9.37 7.04 -14.16
C THR A 63 10.89 7.14 -14.15
N ARG A 64 11.51 7.70 -15.19
CA ARG A 64 12.98 7.78 -15.42
C ARG A 64 13.81 8.37 -14.25
N HIS A 65 13.16 8.93 -13.22
CA HIS A 65 13.79 9.59 -12.07
C HIS A 65 13.38 9.09 -10.66
N ASP A 66 12.34 8.27 -10.50
CA ASP A 66 11.88 7.81 -9.17
C ASP A 66 11.57 6.32 -9.20
N THR A 67 12.45 5.53 -8.58
CA THR A 67 12.48 4.08 -8.76
C THR A 67 11.72 3.29 -7.71
N THR A 68 11.10 3.94 -6.71
CA THR A 68 10.48 3.20 -5.61
C THR A 68 9.36 3.94 -4.91
N THR A 69 8.22 4.03 -5.59
CA THR A 69 6.98 4.56 -5.01
C THR A 69 5.99 3.43 -4.72
N VAL A 70 5.44 3.41 -3.50
CA VAL A 70 4.33 2.54 -3.11
C VAL A 70 3.13 3.42 -2.75
N ALA A 71 2.10 3.35 -3.58
CA ALA A 71 0.84 4.07 -3.38
C ALA A 71 -0.10 3.24 -2.49
N VAL A 72 -0.92 3.93 -1.70
CA VAL A 72 -1.94 3.35 -0.84
C VAL A 72 -3.31 3.86 -1.29
N THR A 73 -4.24 2.93 -1.52
CA THR A 73 -5.59 3.22 -1.98
C THR A 73 -6.65 2.64 -1.03
N SER A 74 -7.82 3.28 -1.00
CA SER A 74 -9.04 2.83 -0.32
C SER A 74 -10.15 2.77 -1.36
N ASN A 75 -10.77 1.60 -1.56
CA ASN A 75 -11.85 1.44 -2.56
C ASN A 75 -11.48 2.02 -3.95
N GLY A 76 -10.24 1.83 -4.38
CA GLY A 76 -9.73 2.36 -5.66
C GLY A 76 -9.36 3.85 -5.66
N ARG A 77 -9.59 4.59 -4.57
CA ARG A 77 -9.21 6.00 -4.43
C ARG A 77 -7.85 6.15 -3.77
N GLY A 78 -6.98 7.01 -4.31
CA GLY A 78 -5.67 7.31 -3.74
C GLY A 78 -5.79 7.99 -2.38
N VAL A 79 -5.17 7.40 -1.36
CA VAL A 79 -5.13 7.92 0.02
C VAL A 79 -3.82 8.65 0.29
N GLY A 80 -2.72 8.12 -0.24
CA GLY A 80 -1.37 8.68 -0.11
C GLY A 80 -0.32 7.67 -0.55
N SER A 81 0.91 7.86 -0.12
CA SER A 81 2.03 6.98 -0.45
C SER A 81 2.87 6.66 0.78
N LEU A 82 3.57 5.53 0.77
CA LEU A 82 4.56 5.24 1.81
C LEU A 82 5.75 6.21 1.72
N PRO A 83 6.38 6.55 2.86
CA PRO A 83 7.63 7.30 2.84
C PRO A 83 8.69 6.61 1.99
N ARG A 84 9.53 7.39 1.30
CA ARG A 84 10.50 6.85 0.32
C ARG A 84 11.40 5.76 0.90
N GLU A 85 11.93 5.94 2.10
CA GLU A 85 12.76 4.94 2.79
C GLU A 85 12.00 3.63 3.05
N VAL A 86 10.73 3.74 3.45
CA VAL A 86 9.87 2.60 3.74
C VAL A 86 9.47 1.89 2.45
N ALA A 87 9.13 2.67 1.41
CA ALA A 87 8.84 2.15 0.08
C ALA A 87 10.04 1.39 -0.48
N ALA A 88 11.27 1.91 -0.32
CA ALA A 88 12.51 1.27 -0.74
C ALA A 88 12.69 -0.13 -0.15
N SER A 89 12.38 -0.30 1.13
CA SER A 89 12.48 -1.60 1.79
C SER A 89 11.38 -2.58 1.40
N ILE A 90 10.15 -2.09 1.14
CA ILE A 90 8.97 -2.95 0.91
C ILE A 90 8.77 -3.29 -0.55
N ALA A 91 9.07 -2.38 -1.47
CA ALA A 91 8.78 -2.55 -2.89
C ALA A 91 9.36 -3.83 -3.53
N PRO A 92 10.62 -4.26 -3.24
CA PRO A 92 11.14 -5.51 -3.78
C PRO A 92 10.33 -6.72 -3.34
N LEU A 93 9.92 -6.77 -2.06
CA LEU A 93 9.11 -7.84 -1.50
C LEU A 93 7.68 -7.80 -2.06
N LEU A 94 7.10 -6.60 -2.15
CA LEU A 94 5.78 -6.39 -2.72
C LEU A 94 5.71 -6.85 -4.18
N ARG A 95 6.75 -6.57 -4.98
CA ARG A 95 6.86 -7.06 -6.37
C ARG A 95 6.89 -8.57 -6.47
N ARG A 96 7.56 -9.27 -5.53
CA ARG A 96 7.60 -10.74 -5.50
C ARG A 96 6.21 -11.35 -5.29
N ILE A 97 5.38 -10.73 -4.46
CA ILE A 97 4.02 -11.22 -4.16
C ILE A 97 2.94 -10.70 -5.13
N GLY A 98 3.32 -10.16 -6.29
CA GLY A 98 2.38 -9.69 -7.32
C GLY A 98 2.17 -8.18 -7.40
N GLY A 99 2.95 -7.39 -6.66
CA GLY A 99 3.01 -5.94 -6.79
C GLY A 99 1.90 -5.16 -6.06
N ALA A 100 0.95 -5.85 -5.43
CA ALA A 100 -0.09 -5.24 -4.61
C ALA A 100 -0.51 -6.17 -3.46
N ALA A 101 -0.98 -5.60 -2.35
CA ALA A 101 -1.43 -6.37 -1.19
C ALA A 101 -2.40 -5.58 -0.29
N ILE A 102 -3.20 -6.30 0.48
CA ILE A 102 -4.17 -5.74 1.45
C ILE A 102 -3.49 -5.54 2.81
N ILE A 103 -3.67 -4.36 3.40
CA ILE A 103 -3.15 -3.99 4.73
C ILE A 103 -4.23 -3.33 5.59
N ASN A 104 -4.02 -3.29 6.92
CA ASN A 104 -4.90 -2.57 7.83
C ASN A 104 -4.58 -1.08 7.81
N GLY A 105 -5.63 -0.26 7.86
CA GLY A 105 -5.55 1.15 8.16
C GLY A 105 -5.68 1.41 9.65
N ALA A 106 -4.76 2.20 10.20
CA ALA A 106 -4.75 2.58 11.62
C ALA A 106 -5.45 3.94 11.88
N GLY A 107 -6.12 4.51 10.86
CA GLY A 107 -6.83 5.78 10.96
C GLY A 107 -5.92 7.00 11.16
N ALA A 108 -6.50 8.14 11.55
CA ALA A 108 -5.75 9.31 11.99
C ALA A 108 -5.56 9.25 13.51
N ARG A 109 -4.37 9.58 14.01
CA ARG A 109 -4.18 9.78 15.46
C ARG A 109 -4.88 11.09 15.90
N PRO A 110 -5.43 11.16 17.11
CA PRO A 110 -5.94 12.42 17.67
C PRO A 110 -4.87 13.52 17.57
N GLY A 111 -5.23 14.68 17.00
CA GLY A 111 -4.31 15.80 16.79
C GLY A 111 -3.34 15.65 15.60
N SER A 112 -3.44 14.60 14.79
CA SER A 112 -2.61 14.43 13.59
C SER A 112 -3.44 14.49 12.31
N LEU A 113 -2.96 15.28 11.34
CA LEU A 113 -3.53 15.33 10.00
C LEU A 113 -3.13 14.10 9.16
N ARG A 114 -2.13 13.32 9.57
CA ARG A 114 -1.63 12.20 8.76
C ARG A 114 -2.41 10.92 9.03
N LEU A 115 -2.66 10.18 7.95
CA LEU A 115 -3.24 8.85 8.00
C LEU A 115 -2.15 7.83 8.26
N TRP A 116 -2.50 6.81 9.02
CA TRP A 116 -1.60 5.74 9.42
C TRP A 116 -2.08 4.42 8.85
N VAL A 117 -1.12 3.58 8.50
CA VAL A 117 -1.35 2.18 8.10
C VAL A 117 -0.51 1.26 8.96
N ASP A 118 -1.02 0.05 9.18
CA ASP A 118 -0.26 -1.03 9.78
C ASP A 118 0.46 -1.77 8.65
N LEU A 119 1.74 -1.46 8.50
CA LEU A 119 2.60 -2.02 7.47
C LEU A 119 3.31 -3.25 8.03
N PRO A 120 3.30 -4.40 7.34
CA PRO A 120 4.04 -5.56 7.81
C PRO A 120 5.53 -5.25 7.92
N THR A 121 6.19 -5.83 8.91
CA THR A 121 7.64 -5.73 9.03
C THR A 121 8.30 -6.38 7.80
N SER A 122 9.49 -5.90 7.40
CA SER A 122 10.20 -6.49 6.26
C SER A 122 10.50 -7.98 6.47
N ALA A 123 10.71 -8.40 7.73
CA ALA A 123 10.88 -9.79 8.11
C ALA A 123 9.59 -10.61 7.88
N ALA A 124 8.46 -10.16 8.43
CA ALA A 124 7.18 -10.85 8.25
C ALA A 124 6.74 -10.91 6.79
N LEU A 125 6.95 -9.83 6.02
CA LEU A 125 6.66 -9.81 4.59
C LEU A 125 7.60 -10.72 3.78
N GLY A 126 8.87 -10.82 4.19
CA GLY A 126 9.85 -11.71 3.59
C GLY A 126 9.49 -13.19 3.79
N ASP A 127 9.12 -13.57 5.01
CA ASP A 127 8.65 -14.91 5.36
C ASP A 127 7.39 -15.29 4.56
N PHE A 128 6.41 -14.39 4.52
CA PHE A 128 5.20 -14.57 3.72
C PHE A 128 5.49 -14.79 2.23
N ALA A 129 6.43 -14.01 1.66
CA ALA A 129 6.82 -14.17 0.26
C ALA A 129 7.48 -15.53 -0.01
N LEU A 130 8.34 -16.01 0.90
CA LEU A 130 8.98 -17.32 0.79
C LEU A 130 7.96 -18.46 0.87
N GLN A 131 7.01 -18.38 1.80
CA GLN A 131 5.96 -19.40 1.93
C GLN A 131 5.08 -19.48 0.67
N ARG A 132 4.78 -18.33 0.05
CA ARG A 132 4.01 -18.27 -1.20
C ARG A 132 4.77 -18.89 -2.38
N ASP A 133 6.07 -18.62 -2.50
CA ASP A 133 6.93 -19.21 -3.55
C ASP A 133 7.01 -20.76 -3.38
N GLY A 134 7.10 -21.23 -2.14
CA GLY A 134 7.11 -22.67 -1.82
C GLY A 134 5.79 -23.37 -2.14
N ALA A 135 4.65 -22.73 -1.86
CA ALA A 135 3.32 -23.26 -2.19
C ALA A 135 3.09 -23.33 -3.71
N ALA A 136 3.56 -22.33 -4.46
CA ALA A 136 3.45 -22.32 -5.93
C ALA A 136 4.27 -23.45 -6.61
N THR A 137 5.30 -23.97 -5.94
CA THR A 137 6.17 -25.04 -6.48
C THR A 137 5.59 -26.45 -6.25
N GLN A 138 4.67 -26.61 -5.28
CA GLN A 138 4.06 -27.92 -4.95
C GLN A 138 2.81 -28.25 -5.77
N ASP A 139 2.28 -27.30 -6.54
CA ASP A 139 1.08 -27.46 -7.38
C ASP A 139 1.42 -27.67 -8.88
N SER A 140 2.67 -28.03 -9.21
CA SER A 140 3.16 -28.28 -10.59
C SER A 140 3.49 -29.74 -10.84
#